data_AF-A0A960A4V5-F1
#
_entry.id   AF-A0A960A4V5-F1
#
_cell.length_a   1.000
_cell.length_b   1.000
_cell.length_c   1.000
_cell.angle_alpha   90.00
_cell.angle_beta   90.00
_cell.angle_gamma   90.00
#
_symmetry.space_group_name_H-M   'P 1'
#
loop_
_entity.id
_entity.type
_entity.pdbx_description
1 polymer ?
#
loop_
_entity_poly.entity_id
_entity_poly.type
_entity_poly.pdbx_seq_one_letter_code
_entity_poly.pdbx_strand_id
1 'polypeptide(L)'
;MSRSRSDWGASTDHAWEDFSERLGQRLIGLEPGQEFEVLLNGLEADAQPKGIRFERRRRSLRQRMLPATEGSTVVEFAIADSHDALLQALATLRVDLDVIHPAFLDADFGIEPMSPMTGVELLEPCRPRDREHLDQLLDQFFLAHVGDTPERDEDGDIAIEVGESVVYLRASQDAPVVNLFCLVATDISDQDAALYEVNELNRRIDGVNFFVVNDRIHASAALIAMPLLFDSLNHVFRSMCELVASNDRQLARRTGGRTWAGQGSEAQYDSGGDLHPVMLSILQLDADRPGWMRPKTVAKICGHDPELVLELIKWNECQEIAWRDARDDARLAEDDDEADVCEHERAHAERTKKILRKALKRILEV
;
A
#
# COMPACT_ATOMS: atom_id res chain seq x y z
N MET A 1 14.47 30.38 18.55
CA MET A 1 13.69 29.12 18.60
C MET A 1 12.26 29.44 18.18
N SER A 2 11.95 29.29 16.89
CA SER A 2 10.59 29.43 16.37
C SER A 2 10.17 28.05 15.89
N ARG A 3 9.31 27.38 16.66
CA ARG A 3 8.66 26.14 16.21
C ARG A 3 7.56 26.57 15.24
N SER A 4 7.81 26.38 13.94
CA SER A 4 6.76 26.36 12.93
C SER A 4 5.79 25.26 13.34
N ARG A 5 4.64 25.67 13.87
CA ARG A 5 3.53 24.80 14.20
C ARG A 5 2.88 24.47 12.86
N SER A 6 3.05 23.24 12.43
CA SER A 6 2.60 22.70 11.15
C SER A 6 1.16 23.15 10.84
N ASP A 7 0.99 23.86 9.73
CA ASP A 7 -0.19 24.65 9.34
C ASP A 7 -1.42 23.82 8.91
N TRP A 8 -1.44 22.53 9.27
CA TRP A 8 -2.48 21.58 8.89
C TRP A 8 -3.85 21.90 9.49
N GLY A 9 -3.88 22.58 10.65
CA GLY A 9 -5.12 23.08 11.25
C GLY A 9 -5.74 24.22 10.46
N ALA A 10 -4.92 25.11 9.89
CA ALA A 10 -5.41 26.30 9.19
C ALA A 10 -6.13 25.95 7.88
N SER A 11 -5.71 24.91 7.16
CA SER A 11 -6.37 24.44 5.94
C SER A 11 -7.78 23.89 6.22
N THR A 12 -7.90 23.06 7.27
CA THR A 12 -9.20 22.49 7.67
C THR A 12 -10.11 23.54 8.28
N ASP A 13 -9.59 24.44 9.11
CA ASP A 13 -10.38 25.53 9.70
C ASP A 13 -10.85 26.52 8.62
N HIS A 14 -10.01 26.84 7.63
CA HIS A 14 -10.39 27.66 6.49
C HIS A 14 -11.49 27.01 5.63
N ALA A 15 -11.39 25.69 5.38
CA ALA A 15 -12.45 24.97 4.68
C ALA A 15 -13.78 24.99 5.44
N TRP A 16 -13.73 24.91 6.78
CA TRP A 16 -14.92 25.05 7.63
C TRP A 16 -15.47 26.48 7.66
N GLU A 17 -14.62 27.51 7.61
CA GLU A 17 -15.04 28.91 7.46
C GLU A 17 -15.78 29.13 6.13
N ASP A 18 -15.19 28.68 5.02
CA ASP A 18 -15.78 28.78 3.68
C ASP A 18 -17.10 28.00 3.56
N PHE A 19 -17.18 26.82 4.18
CA PHE A 19 -18.41 26.04 4.26
C PHE A 19 -19.47 26.74 5.13
N SER A 20 -19.05 27.31 6.28
CA SER A 20 -19.94 28.04 7.18
C SER A 20 -20.54 29.27 6.50
N GLU A 21 -19.76 30.01 5.71
CA GLU A 21 -20.26 31.17 4.98
C GLU A 21 -21.32 30.77 3.95
N ARG A 22 -21.03 29.75 3.14
CA ARG A 22 -21.97 29.21 2.14
C ARG A 22 -23.25 28.66 2.77
N LEU A 23 -23.12 27.91 3.87
CA LEU A 23 -24.27 27.40 4.63
C LEU A 23 -25.10 28.55 5.20
N GLY A 24 -24.45 29.56 5.80
CA GLY A 24 -25.13 30.74 6.32
C GLY A 24 -25.92 31.49 5.24
N GLN A 25 -25.29 31.75 4.09
CA GLN A 25 -25.94 32.39 2.94
C GLN A 25 -27.13 31.56 2.44
N ARG A 26 -26.98 30.24 2.36
CA ARG A 26 -28.06 29.35 1.92
C ARG A 26 -29.24 29.36 2.88
N LEU A 27 -29.01 29.28 4.19
CA LEU A 27 -30.08 29.28 5.20
C LEU A 27 -30.87 30.60 5.22
N ILE A 28 -30.19 31.74 5.01
CA ILE A 28 -30.84 33.06 4.89
C ILE A 28 -31.72 33.12 3.63
N GLY A 29 -31.27 32.52 2.54
CA GLY A 29 -31.96 32.49 1.26
C GLY A 29 -33.15 31.52 1.16
N LEU A 30 -33.42 30.71 2.18
CA LEU A 30 -34.54 29.75 2.16
C LEU A 30 -35.89 30.45 2.26
N GLU A 31 -36.82 30.07 1.37
CA GLU A 31 -38.20 30.55 1.39
C GLU A 31 -39.08 29.70 2.32
N PRO A 32 -40.16 30.27 2.90
CA PRO A 32 -41.07 29.51 3.75
C PRO A 32 -41.66 28.28 3.04
N GLY A 33 -41.43 27.11 3.60
CA GLY A 33 -41.84 25.81 3.05
C GLY A 33 -40.72 25.05 2.34
N GLN A 34 -39.54 25.66 2.14
CA GLN A 34 -38.38 24.96 1.58
C GLN A 34 -37.64 24.13 2.64
N GLU A 35 -37.14 22.97 2.20
CA GLU A 35 -36.23 22.13 2.96
C GLU A 35 -34.83 22.19 2.34
N PHE A 36 -33.82 22.03 3.17
CA PHE A 36 -32.42 21.96 2.77
C PHE A 36 -31.71 20.90 3.60
N GLU A 37 -30.90 20.07 2.96
CA GLU A 37 -30.18 18.98 3.61
C GLU A 37 -28.69 19.15 3.46
N VAL A 38 -27.99 18.79 4.54
CA VAL A 38 -26.54 18.61 4.55
C VAL A 38 -26.33 17.17 4.99
N LEU A 39 -25.91 16.32 4.06
CA LEU A 39 -25.78 14.88 4.25
C LEU A 39 -24.31 14.47 4.29
N LEU A 40 -24.01 13.35 4.93
CA LEU A 40 -22.69 12.74 4.85
C LEU A 40 -22.51 12.04 3.49
N ASN A 41 -21.46 12.41 2.76
CA ASN A 41 -21.03 11.74 1.54
C ASN A 41 -20.52 10.31 1.85
N GLY A 42 -20.83 9.36 0.97
CA GLY A 42 -20.30 7.98 1.05
C GLY A 42 -21.10 7.02 1.93
N LEU A 43 -22.40 7.29 2.17
CA LEU A 43 -23.32 6.29 2.71
C LEU A 43 -23.65 5.25 1.62
N GLU A 44 -23.65 3.97 1.98
CA GLU A 44 -24.11 2.88 1.10
C GLU A 44 -25.51 3.21 0.54
N ALA A 45 -25.82 2.81 -0.69
CA ALA A 45 -27.06 3.18 -1.37
C ALA A 45 -28.36 2.79 -0.62
N ASP A 46 -28.26 1.86 0.33
CA ASP A 46 -29.37 1.36 1.17
C ASP A 46 -29.28 1.83 2.65
N ALA A 47 -28.27 2.64 3.00
CA ALA A 47 -28.11 3.19 4.34
C ALA A 47 -28.99 4.44 4.55
N GLN A 48 -29.57 4.58 5.74
CA GLN A 48 -30.36 5.76 6.07
C GLN A 48 -29.48 7.02 6.03
N PRO A 49 -29.97 8.13 5.42
CA PRO A 49 -29.20 9.36 5.30
C PRO A 49 -28.85 9.88 6.69
N LYS A 50 -27.58 10.16 6.92
CA LYS A 50 -27.05 10.79 8.13
C LYS A 50 -26.67 12.22 7.81
N GLY A 51 -27.06 13.14 8.66
CA GLY A 51 -26.82 14.56 8.42
C GLY A 51 -27.80 15.45 9.15
N ILE A 52 -28.01 16.65 8.62
CA ILE A 52 -28.90 17.66 9.19
C ILE A 52 -29.89 18.09 8.12
N ARG A 53 -31.18 18.10 8.48
CA ARG A 53 -32.24 18.70 7.69
C ARG A 53 -32.68 20.01 8.31
N PHE A 54 -32.74 21.03 7.47
CA PHE A 54 -33.31 22.34 7.75
C PHE A 54 -34.66 22.47 7.06
N GLU A 55 -35.64 23.02 7.77
CA GLU A 55 -36.96 23.33 7.24
C GLU A 55 -37.31 24.78 7.58
N ARG A 56 -37.52 25.58 6.53
CA ARG A 56 -37.88 26.99 6.69
C ARG A 56 -39.39 27.10 6.93
N ARG A 57 -39.79 27.62 8.10
CA ARG A 57 -41.20 27.94 8.42
C ARG A 57 -41.51 29.41 8.16
N ARG A 58 -42.71 29.90 8.45
CA ARG A 58 -43.01 31.34 8.26
C ARG A 58 -42.20 32.26 9.18
N ARG A 59 -41.96 31.85 10.44
CA ARG A 59 -41.33 32.67 11.48
C ARG A 59 -40.10 32.04 12.15
N SER A 60 -39.75 30.83 11.75
CA SER A 60 -38.69 30.03 12.35
C SER A 60 -37.95 29.20 11.31
N LEU A 61 -36.78 28.72 11.71
CA LEU A 61 -35.98 27.72 11.01
C LEU A 61 -35.91 26.49 11.93
N ARG A 62 -36.43 25.37 11.44
CA ARG A 62 -36.40 24.10 12.17
C ARG A 62 -35.20 23.29 11.70
N GLN A 63 -34.44 22.77 12.65
CA GLN A 63 -33.30 21.90 12.40
C GLN A 63 -33.52 20.54 13.05
N ARG A 64 -33.19 19.47 12.33
CA ARG A 64 -33.33 18.10 12.81
C ARG A 64 -32.20 17.22 12.29
N MET A 65 -31.63 16.40 13.16
CA MET A 65 -30.64 15.39 12.78
C MET A 65 -31.31 14.21 12.05
N LEU A 66 -30.59 13.63 11.10
CA LEU A 66 -30.97 12.43 10.36
C LEU A 66 -30.08 11.23 10.77
N PRO A 67 -30.63 10.01 10.84
CA PRO A 67 -32.03 9.66 10.60
C PRO A 67 -32.97 10.16 11.71
N ALA A 68 -34.23 10.42 11.34
CA ALA A 68 -35.27 10.72 12.33
C ALA A 68 -35.69 9.42 13.04
N THR A 69 -35.35 9.30 14.31
CA THR A 69 -35.88 8.26 15.20
C THR A 69 -36.89 8.88 16.16
N GLU A 70 -37.73 8.06 16.80
CA GLU A 70 -38.52 8.50 17.94
C GLU A 70 -37.57 8.99 19.05
N GLY A 71 -37.45 10.31 19.19
CA GLY A 71 -36.47 10.95 20.08
C GLY A 71 -35.44 11.84 19.38
N SER A 72 -35.44 11.96 18.04
CA SER A 72 -34.56 12.91 17.36
C SER A 72 -34.82 14.32 17.86
N THR A 73 -33.75 14.96 18.35
CA THR A 73 -33.81 16.32 18.84
C THR A 73 -34.14 17.25 17.67
N VAL A 74 -35.26 17.94 17.81
CA VAL A 74 -35.69 19.00 16.91
C VAL A 74 -35.40 20.31 17.62
N VAL A 75 -34.55 21.12 17.01
CA VAL A 75 -34.27 22.47 17.52
C VAL A 75 -34.96 23.46 16.58
N GLU A 76 -35.65 24.43 17.16
CA GLU A 76 -36.34 25.46 16.39
C GLU A 76 -35.78 26.83 16.79
N PHE A 77 -35.33 27.57 15.79
CA PHE A 77 -34.72 28.88 15.94
C PHE A 77 -35.66 29.93 15.34
N ALA A 78 -35.73 31.12 15.95
CA ALA A 78 -36.37 32.25 15.27
C ALA A 78 -35.52 32.64 14.06
N ILE A 79 -36.14 33.24 13.02
CA ILE A 79 -35.40 33.68 11.82
C ILE A 79 -34.30 34.69 12.19
N ALA A 80 -34.55 35.54 13.18
CA ALA A 80 -33.58 36.51 13.67
C ALA A 80 -32.32 35.84 14.24
N ASP A 81 -32.42 34.58 14.67
CA ASP A 81 -31.36 33.80 15.31
C ASP A 81 -30.78 32.76 14.32
N SER A 82 -30.83 33.04 13.01
CA SER A 82 -30.29 32.14 11.97
C SER A 82 -28.79 31.88 12.13
N HIS A 83 -28.07 32.79 12.78
CA HIS A 83 -26.66 32.60 13.13
C HIS A 83 -26.47 31.53 14.21
N ASP A 84 -27.35 31.48 15.22
CA ASP A 84 -27.29 30.45 16.26
C ASP A 84 -27.65 29.07 15.69
N ALA A 85 -28.58 29.03 14.72
CA ALA A 85 -28.87 27.81 13.96
C ALA A 85 -27.64 27.31 13.18
N LEU A 86 -26.89 28.22 12.55
CA LEU A 86 -25.65 27.87 11.85
C LEU A 86 -24.58 27.33 12.80
N LEU A 87 -24.35 27.99 13.94
CA LEU A 87 -23.37 27.53 14.93
C LEU A 87 -23.74 26.17 15.50
N GLN A 88 -25.02 25.95 15.80
CA GLN A 88 -25.51 24.67 16.30
C GLN A 88 -25.35 23.56 15.23
N ALA A 89 -25.63 23.86 13.96
CA ALA A 89 -25.40 22.94 12.86
C ALA A 89 -23.93 22.53 12.72
N LEU A 90 -23.01 23.49 12.76
CA LEU A 90 -21.57 23.20 12.69
C LEU A 90 -21.10 22.37 13.89
N ALA A 91 -21.62 22.65 15.09
CA ALA A 91 -21.32 21.86 16.28
C ALA A 91 -21.83 20.42 16.11
N THR A 92 -23.05 20.21 15.64
CA THR A 92 -23.58 18.86 15.39
C THR A 92 -22.80 18.13 14.29
N LEU A 93 -22.41 18.80 13.21
CA LEU A 93 -21.59 18.17 12.16
C LEU A 93 -20.22 17.76 12.69
N ARG A 94 -19.52 18.63 13.42
CA ARG A 94 -18.14 18.38 13.88
C ARG A 94 -18.06 17.48 15.12
N VAL A 95 -19.01 17.60 16.05
CA VAL A 95 -18.93 16.95 17.37
C VAL A 95 -19.84 15.73 17.45
N ASP A 96 -21.10 15.85 17.02
CA ASP A 96 -22.07 14.76 17.17
C ASP A 96 -21.95 13.74 16.02
N LEU A 97 -21.63 14.21 14.82
CA LEU A 97 -21.46 13.40 13.60
C LEU A 97 -19.99 13.13 13.25
N ASP A 98 -19.05 13.66 14.05
CA ASP A 98 -17.60 13.45 13.91
C ASP A 98 -17.04 13.76 12.51
N VAL A 99 -17.61 14.77 11.84
CA VAL A 99 -17.16 15.19 10.51
C VAL A 99 -15.82 15.93 10.64
N ILE A 100 -14.77 15.30 10.12
CA ILE A 100 -13.40 15.86 10.17
C ILE A 100 -13.25 17.06 9.23
N HIS A 101 -13.86 17.02 8.03
CA HIS A 101 -13.73 18.05 6.99
C HIS A 101 -15.03 18.23 6.19
N PRO A 102 -15.43 19.45 5.80
CA PRO A 102 -16.72 19.70 5.14
C PRO A 102 -16.83 19.10 3.74
N ALA A 103 -15.72 18.69 3.10
CA ALA A 103 -15.75 17.96 1.83
C ALA A 103 -16.44 16.57 1.93
N PHE A 104 -16.56 16.02 3.14
CA PHE A 104 -17.33 14.80 3.39
C PHE A 104 -18.83 15.07 3.51
N LEU A 105 -19.28 16.30 3.25
CA LEU A 105 -20.69 16.66 3.25
C LEU A 105 -21.19 16.88 1.82
N ASP A 106 -22.34 16.30 1.53
CA ASP A 106 -23.13 16.63 0.36
C ASP A 106 -24.15 17.71 0.75
N ALA A 107 -24.09 18.83 0.05
CA ALA A 107 -24.96 19.97 0.29
C ALA A 107 -25.13 20.75 -1.02
N ASP A 108 -26.36 20.76 -1.54
CA ASP A 108 -26.67 21.42 -2.80
C ASP A 108 -26.74 22.95 -2.62
N PHE A 109 -25.56 23.59 -2.70
CA PHE A 109 -25.42 25.04 -2.69
C PHE A 109 -25.73 25.69 -4.05
N GLY A 110 -26.24 24.94 -5.05
CA GLY A 110 -26.64 25.49 -6.35
C GLY A 110 -25.47 25.83 -7.29
N ILE A 111 -24.29 25.27 -7.04
CA ILE A 111 -23.18 25.25 -8.01
C ILE A 111 -23.27 23.91 -8.70
N GLU A 112 -23.50 23.90 -10.03
CA GLU A 112 -23.45 22.65 -10.80
C GLU A 112 -22.10 21.97 -10.52
N PRO A 113 -22.08 20.79 -9.88
CA PRO A 113 -20.85 20.03 -9.81
C PRO A 113 -20.43 19.78 -11.25
N MET A 114 -19.18 20.08 -11.59
CA MET A 114 -18.63 19.56 -12.82
C MET A 114 -18.84 18.05 -12.78
N SER A 115 -19.68 17.54 -13.69
CA SER A 115 -19.97 16.12 -13.76
C SER A 115 -18.65 15.35 -13.67
N PRO A 116 -18.48 14.44 -12.69
CA PRO A 116 -17.34 13.56 -12.71
C PRO A 116 -17.36 12.85 -14.06
N MET A 117 -16.23 12.87 -14.75
CA MET A 117 -16.08 12.22 -16.05
C MET A 117 -16.60 10.79 -15.94
N THR A 118 -17.72 10.51 -16.59
CA THR A 118 -18.26 9.17 -16.76
C THR A 118 -17.29 8.38 -17.61
N GLY A 119 -16.62 7.39 -17.02
CA GLY A 119 -15.66 6.60 -17.77
C GLY A 119 -14.88 5.52 -17.04
N VAL A 120 -15.31 5.03 -15.86
CA VAL A 120 -14.90 3.73 -15.31
C VAL A 120 -16.06 3.25 -14.43
N GLU A 121 -16.46 1.99 -14.55
CA GLU A 121 -17.35 1.35 -13.58
C GLU A 121 -16.64 1.40 -12.22
N LEU A 122 -17.01 2.35 -11.36
CA LEU A 122 -16.40 2.52 -10.04
C LEU A 122 -16.69 1.25 -9.23
N LEU A 123 -15.67 0.42 -9.01
CA LEU A 123 -15.78 -0.72 -8.10
C LEU A 123 -16.01 -0.16 -6.69
N GLU A 124 -17.10 -0.60 -6.06
CA GLU A 124 -17.55 -0.08 -4.76
C GLU A 124 -16.44 -0.22 -3.69
N PRO A 125 -16.31 0.76 -2.77
CA PRO A 125 -15.37 0.68 -1.66
C PRO A 125 -15.57 -0.62 -0.86
N CYS A 126 -14.56 -1.48 -0.82
CA CYS A 126 -14.68 -2.79 -0.18
C CYS A 126 -13.85 -2.86 1.11
N ARG A 127 -14.47 -3.31 2.20
CA ARG A 127 -13.76 -3.57 3.46
C ARG A 127 -13.27 -5.02 3.49
N PRO A 128 -11.96 -5.29 3.41
CA PRO A 128 -11.42 -6.63 3.53
C PRO A 128 -11.76 -7.20 4.91
N ARG A 129 -12.10 -8.50 4.94
CA ARG A 129 -12.53 -9.20 6.17
C ARG A 129 -11.33 -9.84 6.86
N ASP A 130 -10.44 -10.37 6.04
CA ASP A 130 -9.20 -11.05 6.40
C ASP A 130 -8.22 -10.92 5.22
N ARG A 131 -7.02 -11.48 5.38
CA ARG A 131 -6.00 -11.51 4.33
C ARG A 131 -6.50 -12.18 3.05
N GLU A 132 -7.21 -13.30 3.16
CA GLU A 132 -7.70 -14.06 2.00
C GLU A 132 -8.70 -13.23 1.19
N HIS A 133 -9.59 -12.50 1.85
CA HIS A 133 -10.50 -11.57 1.21
C HIS A 133 -9.74 -10.41 0.55
N LEU A 134 -8.68 -9.90 1.18
CA LEU A 134 -7.83 -8.87 0.56
C LEU A 134 -7.11 -9.41 -0.69
N ASP A 135 -6.61 -10.64 -0.65
CA ASP A 135 -5.99 -11.31 -1.80
C ASP A 135 -7.01 -11.47 -2.96
N GLN A 136 -8.25 -11.87 -2.66
CA GLN A 136 -9.32 -11.94 -3.66
C GLN A 136 -9.65 -10.58 -4.29
N LEU A 137 -9.60 -9.50 -3.50
CA LEU A 137 -9.79 -8.14 -4.02
C LEU A 137 -8.63 -7.70 -4.93
N LEU A 138 -7.39 -8.10 -4.59
CA LEU A 138 -6.25 -7.89 -5.47
C LEU A 138 -6.41 -8.68 -6.79
N ASP A 139 -6.89 -9.93 -6.74
CA ASP A 139 -7.17 -10.69 -7.97
C ASP A 139 -8.18 -10.00 -8.87
N GLN A 140 -9.27 -9.50 -8.28
CA GLN A 140 -10.27 -8.74 -9.02
C GLN A 140 -9.68 -7.45 -9.62
N PHE A 141 -8.79 -6.78 -8.88
CA PHE A 141 -8.10 -5.59 -9.36
C PHE A 141 -7.27 -5.90 -10.62
N PHE A 142 -6.44 -6.94 -10.57
CA PHE A 142 -5.60 -7.36 -11.70
C PHE A 142 -6.42 -7.89 -12.88
N LEU A 143 -7.46 -8.69 -12.62
CA LEU A 143 -8.37 -9.16 -13.67
C LEU A 143 -9.05 -7.98 -14.39
N ALA A 144 -9.45 -6.94 -13.66
CA ALA A 144 -10.09 -5.76 -14.23
C ALA A 144 -9.11 -4.86 -15.01
N HIS A 145 -7.87 -4.70 -14.54
CA HIS A 145 -6.91 -3.73 -15.10
C HIS A 145 -5.90 -4.34 -16.08
N VAL A 146 -5.58 -5.62 -15.93
CA VAL A 146 -4.58 -6.36 -16.73
C VAL A 146 -5.24 -7.45 -17.58
N GLY A 147 -6.43 -7.93 -17.18
CA GLY A 147 -7.19 -8.95 -17.91
C GLY A 147 -6.87 -10.39 -17.50
N ASP A 148 -6.00 -10.59 -16.51
CA ASP A 148 -5.64 -11.90 -15.97
C ASP A 148 -5.43 -11.84 -14.45
N THR A 149 -5.54 -12.98 -13.79
CA THR A 149 -5.21 -13.11 -12.37
C THR A 149 -3.70 -13.20 -12.18
N PRO A 150 -3.14 -12.49 -11.19
CA PRO A 150 -1.71 -12.45 -10.98
C PRO A 150 -1.20 -13.77 -10.39
N GLU A 151 -0.07 -14.26 -10.87
CA GLU A 151 0.64 -15.34 -10.20
C GLU A 151 1.23 -14.83 -8.88
N ARG A 152 1.01 -15.59 -7.81
CA ARG A 152 1.61 -15.34 -6.49
C ARG A 152 2.69 -16.36 -6.22
N ASP A 153 3.78 -15.90 -5.63
CA ASP A 153 4.80 -16.78 -5.09
C ASP A 153 4.38 -17.40 -3.74
N GLU A 154 5.24 -18.24 -3.16
CA GLU A 154 4.97 -18.91 -1.90
C GLU A 154 4.83 -17.97 -0.68
N ASP A 155 5.32 -16.74 -0.78
CA ASP A 155 5.20 -15.71 0.27
C ASP A 155 3.92 -14.85 0.07
N GLY A 156 3.26 -15.02 -1.08
CA GLY A 156 2.07 -14.28 -1.50
C GLY A 156 2.40 -12.99 -2.24
N ASP A 157 3.62 -12.86 -2.76
CA ASP A 157 4.03 -11.74 -3.59
C ASP A 157 3.53 -11.89 -5.01
N ILE A 158 3.01 -10.80 -5.54
CA ILE A 158 2.73 -10.61 -6.96
C ILE A 158 3.90 -9.83 -7.55
N ALA A 159 4.70 -10.48 -8.40
CA ALA A 159 5.85 -9.87 -9.05
C ALA A 159 5.46 -9.22 -10.38
N ILE A 160 5.85 -7.97 -10.58
CA ILE A 160 5.50 -7.19 -11.77
C ILE A 160 6.76 -6.54 -12.31
N GLU A 161 7.11 -6.89 -13.55
CA GLU A 161 8.26 -6.34 -14.24
C GLU A 161 7.96 -4.91 -14.71
N VAL A 162 8.80 -3.96 -14.29
CA VAL A 162 8.64 -2.52 -14.58
C VAL A 162 9.99 -1.94 -14.95
N GLY A 163 10.20 -1.68 -16.24
CA GLY A 163 11.47 -1.15 -16.74
C GLY A 163 12.61 -2.17 -16.54
N GLU A 164 13.65 -1.77 -15.80
CA GLU A 164 14.78 -2.65 -15.43
C GLU A 164 14.68 -3.19 -13.99
N SER A 165 13.52 -3.07 -13.35
CA SER A 165 13.26 -3.47 -11.96
C SER A 165 12.00 -4.32 -11.84
N VAL A 166 11.82 -4.98 -10.69
CA VAL A 166 10.61 -5.74 -10.36
C VAL A 166 9.94 -5.11 -9.16
N VAL A 167 8.66 -4.76 -9.30
CA VAL A 167 7.79 -4.29 -8.21
C VAL A 167 7.00 -5.47 -7.69
N TYR A 168 7.07 -5.69 -6.40
CA TYR A 168 6.31 -6.71 -5.70
C TYR A 168 5.13 -6.07 -4.98
N LEU A 169 4.00 -6.76 -5.01
CA LEU A 169 2.79 -6.37 -4.30
C LEU A 169 2.34 -7.51 -3.39
N ARG A 170 2.03 -7.21 -2.13
CA ARG A 170 1.63 -8.21 -1.12
C ARG A 170 0.56 -7.68 -0.17
N ALA A 171 -0.45 -8.49 0.13
CA ALA A 171 -1.33 -8.27 1.27
C ALA A 171 -0.60 -8.56 2.60
N SER A 172 -0.66 -7.61 3.54
CA SER A 172 -0.09 -7.78 4.88
C SER A 172 -0.80 -8.91 5.64
N GLN A 173 -0.04 -9.63 6.47
CA GLN A 173 -0.57 -10.74 7.26
C GLN A 173 -1.34 -10.26 8.49
N ASP A 174 -0.95 -9.10 9.03
CA ASP A 174 -1.34 -8.65 10.37
C ASP A 174 -2.30 -7.45 10.34
N ALA A 175 -2.51 -6.84 9.17
CA ALA A 175 -3.34 -5.64 9.00
C ALA A 175 -3.94 -5.58 7.59
N PRO A 176 -5.06 -4.85 7.38
CA PRO A 176 -5.63 -4.61 6.06
C PRO A 176 -4.78 -3.57 5.31
N VAL A 177 -3.56 -3.97 4.92
CA VAL A 177 -2.59 -3.13 4.23
C VAL A 177 -2.06 -3.88 3.02
N VAL A 178 -2.01 -3.20 1.89
CA VAL A 178 -1.32 -3.67 0.69
C VAL A 178 0.04 -3.01 0.64
N ASN A 179 1.11 -3.80 0.67
CA ASN A 179 2.48 -3.33 0.57
C ASN A 179 2.96 -3.46 -0.86
N LEU A 180 3.58 -2.40 -1.36
CA LEU A 180 4.34 -2.40 -2.60
C LEU A 180 5.81 -2.22 -2.23
N PHE A 181 6.69 -3.01 -2.83
CA PHE A 181 8.11 -2.88 -2.59
C PHE A 181 8.92 -3.31 -3.80
N CYS A 182 10.10 -2.73 -3.97
CA CYS A 182 11.00 -3.12 -5.05
C CYS A 182 12.46 -2.93 -4.64
N LEU A 183 13.32 -3.66 -5.34
CA LEU A 183 14.76 -3.44 -5.33
C LEU A 183 15.12 -2.53 -6.51
N VAL A 184 15.54 -1.31 -6.24
CA VAL A 184 15.79 -0.28 -7.27
C VAL A 184 17.22 -0.35 -7.80
N ALA A 185 18.19 -0.52 -6.91
CA ALA A 185 19.60 -0.62 -7.26
C ALA A 185 20.34 -1.58 -6.32
N THR A 186 21.36 -2.23 -6.85
CA THR A 186 22.19 -3.24 -6.17
C THR A 186 23.67 -2.97 -6.36
N ASP A 187 24.52 -3.63 -5.56
CA ASP A 187 25.98 -3.54 -5.62
C ASP A 187 26.48 -2.10 -5.59
N ILE A 188 25.90 -1.31 -4.68
CA ILE A 188 26.23 0.10 -4.49
C ILE A 188 27.66 0.21 -3.96
N SER A 189 28.52 0.89 -4.72
CA SER A 189 29.91 1.13 -4.33
C SER A 189 30.09 2.41 -3.52
N ASP A 190 29.20 3.39 -3.67
CA ASP A 190 29.21 4.65 -2.91
C ASP A 190 27.99 4.76 -1.98
N GLN A 191 28.17 4.35 -0.73
CA GLN A 191 27.12 4.37 0.29
C GLN A 191 26.69 5.80 0.68
N ASP A 192 27.63 6.75 0.71
CA ASP A 192 27.33 8.14 1.08
C ASP A 192 26.47 8.81 0.00
N ALA A 193 26.80 8.56 -1.28
CA ALA A 193 25.97 9.00 -2.40
C ALA A 193 24.58 8.35 -2.37
N ALA A 194 24.48 7.06 -2.04
CA ALA A 194 23.20 6.38 -1.94
C ALA A 194 22.31 6.95 -0.83
N LEU A 195 22.87 7.21 0.35
CA LEU A 195 22.15 7.84 1.45
C LEU A 195 21.71 9.26 1.11
N TYR A 196 22.55 10.03 0.40
CA TYR A 196 22.18 11.36 -0.07
C TYR A 196 20.99 11.31 -1.05
N GLU A 197 21.06 10.44 -2.06
CA GLU A 197 20.02 10.29 -3.07
C GLU A 197 18.70 9.79 -2.50
N VAL A 198 18.73 8.80 -1.61
CA VAL A 198 17.55 8.29 -0.91
C VAL A 198 16.88 9.39 -0.08
N ASN A 199 17.67 10.19 0.66
CA ASN A 199 17.14 11.31 1.44
C ASN A 199 16.54 12.41 0.55
N GLU A 200 17.13 12.66 -0.61
CA GLU A 200 16.59 13.60 -1.60
C GLU A 200 15.27 13.11 -2.20
N LEU A 201 15.14 11.82 -2.49
CA LEU A 201 13.91 11.22 -3.00
C LEU A 201 12.80 11.27 -1.95
N ASN A 202 13.09 10.86 -0.72
CA ASN A 202 12.13 10.93 0.39
C ASN A 202 11.68 12.36 0.74
N ARG A 203 12.44 13.39 0.33
CA ARG A 203 12.03 14.80 0.47
C ARG A 203 11.09 15.27 -0.63
N ARG A 204 11.21 14.70 -1.84
CA ARG A 204 10.51 15.17 -3.04
C ARG A 204 9.29 14.34 -3.39
N ILE A 205 9.25 13.10 -2.94
CA ILE A 205 8.23 12.12 -3.29
C ILE A 205 7.47 11.77 -2.04
N ASP A 206 6.16 12.00 -2.09
CA ASP A 206 5.25 11.58 -1.04
C ASP A 206 4.75 10.14 -1.27
N GLY A 207 4.47 9.42 -0.18
CA GLY A 207 3.84 8.10 -0.23
C GLY A 207 4.74 6.92 -0.59
N VAL A 208 6.00 7.17 -0.98
CA VAL A 208 7.02 6.14 -1.22
C VAL A 208 8.24 6.40 -0.34
N ASN A 209 8.66 5.40 0.41
CA ASN A 209 9.85 5.45 1.23
C ASN A 209 10.99 4.69 0.56
N PHE A 210 12.12 5.37 0.41
CA PHE A 210 13.37 4.79 -0.03
C PHE A 210 14.30 4.57 1.16
N PHE A 211 15.07 3.48 1.14
CA PHE A 211 16.05 3.18 2.19
C PHE A 211 17.19 2.32 1.64
N VAL A 212 18.35 2.41 2.31
CA VAL A 212 19.55 1.63 1.96
C VAL A 212 19.74 0.51 2.96
N VAL A 213 19.89 -0.73 2.49
CA VAL A 213 20.22 -1.91 3.30
C VAL A 213 21.20 -2.77 2.50
N ASN A 214 22.34 -3.16 3.08
CA ASN A 214 23.32 -4.09 2.49
C ASN A 214 23.68 -3.77 1.03
N ASP A 215 24.17 -2.54 0.79
CA ASP A 215 24.58 -2.03 -0.54
C ASP A 215 23.47 -2.06 -1.60
N ARG A 216 22.22 -1.93 -1.15
CA ARG A 216 21.03 -1.94 -2.01
C ARG A 216 20.10 -0.81 -1.64
N ILE A 217 19.46 -0.24 -2.66
CA ILE A 217 18.37 0.73 -2.49
C ILE A 217 17.05 0.03 -2.70
N HIS A 218 16.21 0.10 -1.66
CA HIS A 218 14.84 -0.38 -1.67
C HIS A 218 13.89 0.80 -1.76
N ALA A 219 12.74 0.58 -2.41
CA ALA A 219 11.61 1.48 -2.32
C ALA A 219 10.39 0.70 -1.82
N SER A 220 9.57 1.34 -1.00
CA SER A 220 8.36 0.74 -0.44
C SER A 220 7.24 1.77 -0.28
N ALA A 221 6.02 1.35 -0.60
CA ALA A 221 4.79 2.07 -0.34
C ALA A 221 3.80 1.14 0.37
N ALA A 222 2.93 1.72 1.18
CA ALA A 222 1.88 0.99 1.88
C ALA A 222 0.54 1.68 1.69
N LEU A 223 -0.47 0.92 1.26
CA LEU A 223 -1.84 1.36 1.12
C LEU A 223 -2.70 0.72 2.20
N ILE A 224 -3.31 1.54 3.06
CA ILE A 224 -4.31 1.07 4.01
C ILE A 224 -5.59 0.74 3.24
N ALA A 225 -6.01 -0.51 3.29
CA ALA A 225 -7.13 -1.07 2.56
C ALA A 225 -8.42 -1.08 3.42
N MET A 226 -8.74 0.03 4.10
CA MET A 226 -9.89 0.08 5.01
C MET A 226 -10.71 1.39 4.89
N PRO A 227 -11.63 1.51 3.91
CA PRO A 227 -11.92 0.54 2.86
C PRO A 227 -10.87 0.55 1.74
N LEU A 228 -10.76 -0.56 1.00
CA LEU A 228 -10.00 -0.62 -0.24
C LEU A 228 -10.77 0.09 -1.35
N LEU A 229 -10.16 1.13 -1.90
CA LEU A 229 -10.61 1.82 -3.10
C LEU A 229 -9.71 1.38 -4.26
N PHE A 230 -10.28 0.77 -5.29
CA PHE A 230 -9.50 0.25 -6.43
C PHE A 230 -8.76 1.38 -7.15
N ASP A 231 -9.35 2.58 -7.23
CA ASP A 231 -8.67 3.75 -7.79
C ASP A 231 -7.46 4.18 -6.97
N SER A 232 -7.53 4.09 -5.63
CA SER A 232 -6.38 4.40 -4.76
C SER A 232 -5.28 3.35 -4.93
N LEU A 233 -5.64 2.08 -5.05
CA LEU A 233 -4.70 1.02 -5.38
C LEU A 233 -4.04 1.24 -6.74
N ASN A 234 -4.84 1.53 -7.77
CA ASN A 234 -4.34 1.84 -9.11
C ASN A 234 -3.40 3.04 -9.10
N HIS A 235 -3.76 4.10 -8.37
CA HIS A 235 -2.96 5.31 -8.27
C HIS A 235 -1.60 5.03 -7.62
N VAL A 236 -1.58 4.43 -6.42
CA VAL A 236 -0.34 4.10 -5.70
C VAL A 236 0.51 3.13 -6.52
N PHE A 237 -0.11 2.13 -7.14
CA PHE A 237 0.56 1.17 -7.99
C PHE A 237 1.22 1.82 -9.21
N ARG A 238 0.49 2.63 -9.97
CA ARG A 238 1.04 3.35 -11.14
C ARG A 238 2.14 4.34 -10.74
N SER A 239 1.93 5.11 -9.67
CA SER A 239 2.94 6.04 -9.17
C SER A 239 4.23 5.32 -8.78
N MET A 240 4.14 4.17 -8.11
CA MET A 240 5.29 3.34 -7.79
C MET A 240 6.02 2.88 -9.06
N CYS A 241 5.27 2.33 -10.03
CA CYS A 241 5.85 1.83 -11.29
C CYS A 241 6.55 2.94 -12.09
N GLU A 242 5.92 4.10 -12.26
CA GLU A 242 6.47 5.25 -12.98
C GLU A 242 7.74 5.80 -12.30
N LEU A 243 7.71 5.87 -10.97
CA LEU A 243 8.84 6.32 -10.17
C LEU A 243 10.03 5.36 -10.27
N VAL A 244 9.80 4.05 -10.22
CA VAL A 244 10.88 3.06 -10.35
C VAL A 244 11.47 3.11 -11.76
N ALA A 245 10.63 3.08 -12.80
CA ALA A 245 11.07 3.12 -14.19
C ALA A 245 11.82 4.41 -14.57
N SER A 246 11.52 5.53 -13.92
CA SER A 246 12.18 6.82 -14.20
C SER A 246 13.50 7.00 -13.45
N ASN A 247 13.68 6.33 -12.31
CA ASN A 247 14.81 6.57 -11.42
C ASN A 247 15.84 5.43 -11.35
N ASP A 248 15.46 4.18 -11.69
CA ASP A 248 16.29 2.97 -11.52
C ASP A 248 17.73 3.12 -12.07
N ARG A 249 17.88 3.44 -13.36
CA ARG A 249 19.17 3.62 -14.03
C ARG A 249 19.95 4.82 -13.51
N GLN A 250 19.26 5.90 -13.15
CA GLN A 250 19.91 7.13 -12.69
C GLN A 250 20.43 6.97 -11.26
N LEU A 251 19.70 6.27 -10.41
CA LEU A 251 20.15 5.89 -9.07
C LEU A 251 21.36 4.97 -9.18
N ALA A 252 21.24 3.86 -9.91
CA ALA A 252 22.35 2.93 -10.12
C ALA A 252 23.62 3.64 -10.60
N ARG A 253 23.53 4.52 -11.60
CA ARG A 253 24.69 5.28 -12.09
C ARG A 253 25.29 6.23 -11.06
N ARG A 254 24.46 6.95 -10.29
CA ARG A 254 24.94 7.96 -9.33
C ARG A 254 25.54 7.35 -8.08
N THR A 255 25.11 6.15 -7.71
CA THR A 255 25.61 5.41 -6.54
C THR A 255 26.65 4.37 -6.91
N GLY A 256 27.04 4.29 -8.19
CA GLY A 256 27.98 3.31 -8.72
C GLY A 256 27.50 1.86 -8.58
N GLY A 257 26.18 1.63 -8.58
CA GLY A 257 25.53 0.32 -8.53
C GLY A 257 24.94 -0.12 -9.87
N ARG A 258 24.12 -1.17 -9.84
CA ARG A 258 23.46 -1.82 -11.00
C ARG A 258 21.96 -1.97 -10.79
N THR A 259 21.19 -1.88 -11.87
CA THR A 259 19.75 -2.20 -11.90
C THR A 259 19.54 -3.71 -11.91
N TRP A 260 18.31 -4.15 -11.64
CA TRP A 260 17.97 -5.58 -11.59
C TRP A 260 18.18 -6.29 -12.93
N ALA A 261 17.73 -5.72 -14.05
CA ALA A 261 17.98 -6.29 -15.39
C ALA A 261 19.47 -6.32 -15.79
N GLY A 262 20.31 -5.44 -15.20
CA GLY A 262 21.76 -5.48 -15.37
C GLY A 262 22.44 -6.72 -14.77
N GLN A 263 21.71 -7.52 -13.98
CA GLN A 263 22.17 -8.83 -13.51
C GLN A 263 22.09 -9.90 -14.62
N GLY A 264 21.29 -9.68 -15.68
CA GLY A 264 20.97 -10.68 -16.70
C GLY A 264 21.91 -10.78 -17.91
N SER A 265 22.97 -9.97 -18.03
CA SER A 265 23.83 -9.97 -19.23
C SER A 265 25.31 -10.25 -18.98
N GLU A 266 25.80 -10.28 -17.75
CA GLU A 266 27.21 -10.57 -17.47
C GLU A 266 27.45 -11.00 -16.01
N ALA A 267 26.45 -11.59 -15.35
CA ALA A 267 26.69 -12.38 -14.17
C ALA A 267 27.20 -13.75 -14.64
N GLN A 268 28.49 -13.81 -14.96
CA GLN A 268 29.25 -15.01 -14.66
C GLN A 268 29.19 -15.13 -13.13
N TYR A 269 28.10 -15.71 -12.62
CA TYR A 269 27.96 -16.06 -11.22
C TYR A 269 29.14 -16.97 -10.94
N ASP A 270 30.06 -16.51 -10.10
CA ASP A 270 31.13 -17.34 -9.59
C ASP A 270 30.47 -18.41 -8.71
N SER A 271 30.04 -19.50 -9.35
CA SER A 271 29.60 -20.74 -8.72
C SER A 271 30.73 -21.40 -7.92
N GLY A 272 31.93 -20.80 -7.89
CA GLY A 272 33.13 -21.27 -7.21
C GLY A 272 33.41 -20.60 -5.85
N GLY A 273 32.51 -19.78 -5.31
CA GLY A 273 32.62 -19.32 -3.92
C GLY A 273 32.46 -20.49 -2.94
N ASP A 274 33.51 -20.77 -2.15
CA ASP A 274 33.51 -21.85 -1.15
C ASP A 274 32.21 -21.84 -0.32
N LEU A 275 31.50 -22.97 -0.31
CA LEU A 275 30.23 -23.15 0.39
C LEU A 275 30.39 -22.79 1.88
N HIS A 276 29.68 -21.76 2.34
CA HIS A 276 29.79 -21.28 3.70
C HIS A 276 29.54 -22.44 4.70
N PRO A 277 30.37 -22.66 5.75
CA PRO A 277 30.25 -23.81 6.65
C PRO A 277 28.89 -23.94 7.34
N VAL A 278 28.21 -22.81 7.58
CA VAL A 278 26.83 -22.80 8.10
C VAL A 278 25.84 -23.34 7.07
N MET A 279 26.01 -23.04 5.78
CA MET A 279 25.18 -23.62 4.72
C MET A 279 25.35 -25.13 4.65
N LEU A 280 26.60 -25.63 4.67
CA LEU A 280 26.89 -27.06 4.76
C LEU A 280 26.14 -27.73 5.91
N SER A 281 26.13 -27.09 7.08
CA SER A 281 25.44 -27.61 8.26
C SER A 281 23.92 -27.66 8.05
N ILE A 282 23.34 -26.63 7.41
CA ILE A 282 21.91 -26.58 7.10
C ILE A 282 21.53 -27.66 6.09
N LEU A 283 22.31 -27.82 5.00
CA LEU A 283 22.07 -28.82 3.97
C LEU A 283 22.19 -30.26 4.52
N GLN A 284 23.19 -30.53 5.37
CA GLN A 284 23.34 -31.83 6.04
C GLN A 284 22.15 -32.14 6.96
N LEU A 285 21.69 -31.16 7.72
CA LEU A 285 20.54 -31.32 8.60
C LEU A 285 19.23 -31.52 7.82
N ASP A 286 19.08 -30.90 6.65
CA ASP A 286 17.93 -31.14 5.77
C ASP A 286 18.01 -32.53 5.13
N ALA A 287 19.19 -32.95 4.65
CA ALA A 287 19.38 -34.25 4.02
C ALA A 287 19.05 -35.41 4.98
N ASP A 288 19.41 -35.28 6.27
CA ASP A 288 19.09 -36.28 7.28
C ASP A 288 17.58 -36.38 7.56
N ARG A 289 16.85 -35.25 7.51
CA ARG A 289 15.39 -35.17 7.73
C ARG A 289 14.76 -34.01 6.94
N PRO A 290 14.37 -34.25 5.68
CA PRO A 290 13.85 -33.19 4.81
C PRO A 290 12.66 -32.46 5.43
N GLY A 291 12.73 -31.12 5.48
CA GLY A 291 11.65 -30.27 5.98
C GLY A 291 11.42 -30.31 7.50
N TRP A 292 12.24 -31.01 8.28
CA TRP A 292 12.15 -31.02 9.74
C TRP A 292 12.76 -29.78 10.39
N MET A 293 13.64 -29.07 9.67
CA MET A 293 14.26 -27.88 10.19
C MET A 293 13.20 -26.82 10.53
N ARG A 294 13.33 -26.22 11.71
CA ARG A 294 12.46 -25.13 12.16
C ARG A 294 13.21 -23.80 11.99
N PRO A 295 12.52 -22.69 11.65
CA PRO A 295 13.14 -21.37 11.51
C PRO A 295 13.97 -20.94 12.72
N LYS A 296 13.51 -21.29 13.94
CA LYS A 296 14.25 -21.02 15.19
C LYS A 296 15.58 -21.78 15.27
N THR A 297 15.65 -23.00 14.73
CA THR A 297 16.89 -23.78 14.68
C THR A 297 17.85 -23.16 13.69
N VAL A 298 17.37 -22.78 12.50
CA VAL A 298 18.19 -22.10 11.48
C VAL A 298 18.72 -20.77 12.00
N ALA A 299 17.88 -19.93 12.63
CA ALA A 299 18.33 -18.69 13.28
C ALA A 299 19.44 -18.94 14.31
N LYS A 300 19.35 -20.02 15.10
CA LYS A 300 20.38 -20.41 16.06
C LYS A 300 21.68 -20.85 15.38
N ILE A 301 21.60 -21.61 14.29
CA ILE A 301 22.78 -22.05 13.52
C ILE A 301 23.48 -20.82 12.92
N CYS A 302 22.72 -19.86 12.40
CA CYS A 302 23.23 -18.59 11.88
C CYS A 302 23.63 -17.60 12.98
N GLY A 303 23.70 -17.99 14.25
CA GLY A 303 24.12 -17.10 15.33
C GLY A 303 23.18 -15.92 15.62
N HIS A 304 21.95 -15.93 15.08
CA HIS A 304 21.03 -14.79 15.02
C HIS A 304 21.61 -13.59 14.28
N ASP A 305 22.53 -13.82 13.34
CA ASP A 305 23.10 -12.79 12.49
C ASP A 305 22.24 -12.59 11.23
N PRO A 306 21.55 -11.44 11.08
CA PRO A 306 20.71 -11.17 9.92
C PRO A 306 21.51 -11.00 8.62
N GLU A 307 22.77 -10.52 8.69
CA GLU A 307 23.62 -10.34 7.51
C GLU A 307 24.01 -11.70 6.95
N LEU A 308 24.45 -12.62 7.81
CA LEU A 308 24.73 -13.99 7.44
C LEU A 308 23.50 -14.69 6.84
N VAL A 309 22.32 -14.54 7.44
CA VAL A 309 21.10 -15.17 6.88
C VAL A 309 20.78 -14.62 5.49
N LEU A 310 20.97 -13.32 5.25
CA LEU A 310 20.78 -12.71 3.94
C LEU A 310 21.80 -13.20 2.90
N GLU A 311 23.06 -13.38 3.30
CA GLU A 311 24.11 -13.96 2.43
C GLU A 311 23.72 -15.39 1.99
N LEU A 312 23.27 -16.21 2.93
CA LEU A 312 22.84 -17.59 2.69
C LEU A 312 21.59 -17.68 1.80
N ILE A 313 20.66 -16.72 1.92
CA ILE A 313 19.50 -16.58 1.02
C ILE A 313 19.98 -16.28 -0.40
N LYS A 314 20.85 -15.28 -0.56
CA LYS A 314 21.39 -14.89 -1.87
C LYS A 314 22.13 -16.04 -2.54
N TRP A 315 22.91 -16.81 -1.78
CA TRP A 315 23.58 -18.01 -2.29
C TRP A 315 22.57 -19.04 -2.83
N ASN A 316 21.49 -19.34 -2.09
CA ASN A 316 20.45 -20.27 -2.56
C ASN A 316 19.70 -19.75 -3.79
N GLU A 317 19.44 -18.44 -3.88
CA GLU A 317 18.81 -17.82 -5.06
C GLU A 317 19.69 -18.01 -6.31
N CYS A 318 21.01 -17.86 -6.17
CA CYS A 318 21.94 -18.13 -7.26
C CYS A 318 21.95 -19.61 -7.66
N GLN A 319 21.90 -20.54 -6.69
CA GLN A 319 21.81 -21.97 -6.98
C GLN A 319 20.50 -22.33 -7.69
N GLU A 320 19.37 -21.77 -7.27
CA GLU A 320 18.08 -22.02 -7.91
C GLU A 320 18.06 -21.59 -9.38
N ILE A 321 18.62 -20.41 -9.68
CA ILE A 321 18.78 -19.91 -11.05
C ILE A 321 19.68 -20.86 -11.84
N ALA A 322 20.84 -21.24 -11.29
CA ALA A 322 21.77 -22.15 -11.94
C ALA A 322 21.15 -23.52 -12.24
N TRP A 323 20.38 -24.09 -11.31
CA TRP A 323 19.68 -25.35 -11.52
C TRP A 323 18.54 -25.24 -12.53
N ARG A 324 17.87 -24.09 -12.60
CA ARG A 324 16.85 -23.84 -13.62
C ARG A 324 17.48 -23.79 -15.02
N ASP A 325 18.58 -23.06 -15.16
CA ASP A 325 19.27 -22.92 -16.44
C ASP A 325 19.86 -24.27 -16.88
N ALA A 326 20.47 -25.03 -15.96
CA ALA A 326 20.98 -26.39 -16.23
C ALA A 326 19.87 -27.38 -16.62
N ARG A 327 18.70 -27.30 -15.98
CA ARG A 327 17.52 -28.09 -16.35
C ARG A 327 17.06 -27.76 -17.76
N ASP A 328 17.00 -26.48 -18.11
CA ASP A 328 16.54 -26.04 -19.42
C ASP A 328 17.51 -26.49 -20.52
N ASP A 329 18.82 -26.44 -20.26
CA ASP A 329 19.87 -27.01 -21.12
C ASP A 329 19.74 -28.54 -21.26
N ALA A 330 19.50 -29.27 -20.17
CA ALA A 330 19.28 -30.72 -20.18
C ALA A 330 18.03 -31.11 -21.01
N ARG A 331 16.93 -30.36 -20.86
CA ARG A 331 15.72 -30.53 -21.69
C ARG A 331 15.97 -30.27 -23.17
N LEU A 332 16.77 -29.24 -23.49
CA LEU A 332 17.17 -28.97 -24.87
C LEU A 332 18.06 -30.08 -25.45
N ALA A 333 18.83 -30.76 -24.60
CA ALA A 333 19.66 -31.91 -24.97
C ALA A 333 18.88 -33.25 -24.99
N GLU A 334 17.58 -33.23 -24.69
CA GLU A 334 16.73 -34.44 -24.53
C GLU A 334 17.28 -35.41 -23.47
N ASP A 335 17.92 -34.88 -22.42
CA ASP A 335 18.41 -35.63 -21.27
C ASP A 335 17.44 -35.48 -20.09
N ASP A 336 16.39 -36.30 -20.09
CA ASP A 336 15.32 -36.26 -19.09
C ASP A 336 15.82 -36.61 -17.68
N ASP A 337 16.80 -37.51 -17.55
CA ASP A 337 17.36 -37.93 -16.26
C ASP A 337 18.11 -36.76 -15.60
N GLU A 338 18.92 -36.03 -16.36
CA GLU A 338 19.64 -34.84 -15.87
C GLU A 338 18.66 -33.70 -15.56
N ALA A 339 17.61 -33.52 -16.37
CA ALA A 339 16.57 -32.53 -16.11
C ALA A 339 15.82 -32.80 -14.79
N ASP A 340 15.53 -34.07 -14.47
CA ASP A 340 14.89 -34.46 -13.21
C ASP A 340 15.80 -34.21 -12.00
N VAL A 341 17.11 -34.48 -12.13
CA VAL A 341 18.09 -34.16 -11.09
C VAL A 341 18.16 -32.64 -10.86
N CYS A 342 18.26 -31.85 -11.92
CA CYS A 342 18.30 -30.39 -11.80
C CYS A 342 17.01 -29.83 -11.15
N GLU A 343 15.84 -30.39 -11.49
CA GLU A 343 14.58 -29.99 -10.86
C GLU A 343 14.52 -30.37 -9.37
N HIS A 344 15.07 -31.54 -9.00
CA HIS A 344 15.19 -31.95 -7.60
C HIS A 344 16.06 -30.98 -6.79
N GLU A 345 17.23 -30.63 -7.31
CA GLU A 345 18.17 -29.71 -6.67
C GLU A 345 17.61 -28.28 -6.60
N ARG A 346 16.93 -27.82 -7.66
CA ARG A 346 16.19 -26.55 -7.66
C ARG A 346 15.16 -26.51 -6.53
N ALA A 347 14.34 -27.56 -6.41
CA ALA A 347 13.34 -27.65 -5.35
C ALA A 347 13.97 -27.71 -3.95
N HIS A 348 15.18 -28.29 -3.82
CA HIS A 348 15.93 -28.29 -2.57
C HIS A 348 16.42 -26.90 -2.17
N ALA A 349 17.02 -26.15 -3.11
CA ALA A 349 17.44 -24.76 -2.91
C ALA A 349 16.25 -23.87 -2.52
N GLU A 350 15.09 -24.05 -3.17
CA GLU A 350 13.86 -23.31 -2.89
C GLU A 350 13.37 -23.53 -1.45
N ARG A 351 13.34 -24.77 -0.97
CA ARG A 351 12.98 -25.10 0.42
C ARG A 351 13.94 -24.48 1.43
N THR A 352 15.24 -24.53 1.16
CA THR A 352 16.28 -23.98 2.03
C THR A 352 16.19 -22.45 2.10
N LYS A 353 15.93 -21.79 0.98
CA LYS A 353 15.64 -20.35 0.91
C LYS A 353 14.43 -19.98 1.78
N LYS A 354 13.33 -20.74 1.68
CA LYS A 354 12.09 -20.50 2.45
C LYS A 354 12.33 -20.55 3.97
N ILE A 355 13.11 -21.51 4.44
CA ILE A 355 13.38 -21.61 5.88
C ILE A 355 14.33 -20.51 6.38
N LEU A 356 15.31 -20.10 5.56
CA LEU A 356 16.19 -18.97 5.86
C LEU A 356 15.40 -17.65 5.96
N ARG A 357 14.47 -17.39 5.03
CA ARG A 357 13.58 -16.20 5.09
C ARG A 357 12.73 -16.18 6.37
N LYS A 358 12.16 -17.33 6.75
CA LYS A 358 11.42 -17.46 8.03
C LYS A 358 12.32 -17.26 9.26
N ALA A 359 13.58 -17.67 9.18
CA ALA A 359 14.56 -17.44 10.23
C ALA A 359 14.92 -15.95 10.34
N LEU A 360 15.13 -15.27 9.21
CA LEU A 360 15.40 -13.84 9.14
C LEU A 360 14.25 -13.02 9.75
N LYS A 361 13.00 -13.29 9.32
CA LYS A 361 11.81 -12.63 9.89
C LYS A 361 11.80 -12.73 11.42
N ARG A 362 12.13 -13.92 11.94
CA ARG A 362 12.16 -14.17 13.39
C ARG A 362 13.32 -13.49 14.12
N ILE A 363 14.46 -13.26 13.46
CA ILE A 363 15.59 -12.51 14.04
C ILE A 363 15.24 -11.02 14.16
N LEU A 364 14.53 -10.48 13.17
CA LEU A 364 14.15 -9.06 13.10
C LEU A 364 12.94 -8.69 13.98
N GLU A 365 12.15 -9.67 14.43
CA GLU A 365 11.00 -9.50 15.31
C GLU A 365 11.34 -9.46 16.83
N VAL A 366 12.64 -9.48 17.20
CA VAL A 366 13.10 -9.50 18.60
C VAL A 366 13.23 -8.12 19.21
#